data_AF-C0NES0-F1
#
_entry.id   AF-C0NES0-F1
#
_cell.length_a   1.000
_cell.length_b   1.000
_cell.length_c   1.000
_cell.angle_alpha   90.00
_cell.angle_beta   90.00
_cell.angle_gamma   90.00
#
_symmetry.space_group_name_H-M   'P 1'
#
loop_
_entity.id
_entity.type
_entity.pdbx_description
1 polymer ?
#
loop_
_entity_poly.entity_id
_entity_poly.type
_entity_poly.pdbx_seq_one_letter_code
_entity_poly.pdbx_strand_id
1 'polypeptide(L)'
;MESRDRRLTSQIPLDAEVLHELSPALLNISSLSSNGLEPSTTRSLSATIQRLNQAIVQSDVVWQLGSTVILGLSSKIVMKSGFGLDIEHISTMNYIKDRVPQLRAPDIHGVLQAGQRCFVFMTRFEGEPLDRVWKLLNRSQKDSIKEQLESMFFGIRSIPAPPSSSADAILGGGAPRRCKDARREIRVAEHSIANEAEFNQFLTTDPRRTETGWVKMIRSFLLSDHKMVMTHGDLHPRNIMISMKHKAPLSKPVTDWVKVTGVIDWEMCGYYPSYWEYVKALHTVGPKTATVFCAFSFGPDIEVMLREEKLRGWKIQRVSQFYAIEHVSLFRYPNSIMYKVDDNS
;
A
#
# COMPACT_ATOMS: atom_id res chain seq x y z
N MET A 1 -28.58 7.11 11.33
CA MET A 1 -28.66 7.38 9.87
C MET A 1 -28.60 6.03 9.18
N GLU A 2 -29.64 5.68 8.42
CA GLU A 2 -29.56 4.52 7.52
C GLU A 2 -28.28 4.64 6.70
N SER A 3 -27.48 3.58 6.70
CA SER A 3 -26.26 3.52 5.90
C SER A 3 -26.68 3.62 4.43
N ARG A 4 -26.74 4.85 3.89
CA ARG A 4 -26.99 5.08 2.46
C ARG A 4 -26.06 4.16 1.68
N ASP A 5 -26.64 3.42 0.75
CA ASP A 5 -25.89 2.48 -0.08
C ASP A 5 -24.69 3.21 -0.70
N ARG A 6 -23.48 2.74 -0.38
CA ARG A 6 -22.26 3.40 -0.82
C ARG A 6 -22.18 3.47 -2.34
N ARG A 7 -22.81 2.55 -3.06
CA ARG A 7 -22.91 2.56 -4.53
C ARG A 7 -23.63 3.81 -5.03
N LEU A 8 -24.76 4.15 -4.43
CA LEU A 8 -25.53 5.35 -4.79
C LEU A 8 -24.73 6.62 -4.50
N THR A 9 -24.04 6.67 -3.36
CA THR A 9 -23.20 7.81 -3.00
C THR A 9 -21.89 7.86 -3.77
N SER A 10 -21.53 6.85 -4.57
CA SER A 10 -20.26 6.76 -5.31
C SER A 10 -20.40 6.86 -6.81
N GLN A 11 -21.59 7.27 -7.27
CA GLN A 11 -21.78 7.66 -8.66
C GLN A 11 -20.88 8.85 -9.01
N ILE A 12 -20.38 8.81 -10.23
CA ILE A 12 -19.49 9.80 -10.82
C ILE A 12 -20.38 10.92 -11.39
N PRO A 13 -20.17 12.18 -10.96
CA PRO A 13 -20.82 13.33 -11.55
C PRO A 13 -20.50 13.48 -13.06
N LEU A 14 -21.43 14.01 -13.86
CA LEU A 14 -21.25 14.13 -15.32
C LEU A 14 -20.21 15.17 -15.73
N ASP A 15 -19.87 16.08 -14.82
CA ASP A 15 -18.82 17.09 -14.91
C ASP A 15 -17.46 16.59 -14.43
N ALA A 16 -17.31 15.30 -14.11
CA ALA A 16 -16.02 14.74 -13.76
C ALA A 16 -15.02 14.85 -14.91
N GLU A 17 -13.78 15.17 -14.57
CA GLU A 17 -12.67 15.34 -15.51
C GLU A 17 -11.78 14.10 -15.57
N VAL A 18 -11.13 13.88 -16.71
CA VAL A 18 -10.16 12.79 -16.89
C VAL A 18 -8.78 13.25 -16.44
N LEU A 19 -8.26 12.67 -15.36
CA LEU A 19 -6.89 12.88 -14.89
C LEU A 19 -5.90 11.87 -15.49
N HIS A 20 -6.37 10.66 -15.75
CA HIS A 20 -5.59 9.60 -16.38
C HIS A 20 -6.44 8.92 -17.44
N GLU A 21 -5.85 8.68 -18.61
CA GLU A 21 -6.51 8.13 -19.79
C GLU A 21 -7.31 6.86 -19.44
N LEU A 22 -8.53 6.78 -19.99
CA LEU A 22 -9.44 5.66 -19.81
C LEU A 22 -9.07 4.54 -20.80
N SER A 23 -8.59 3.42 -20.27
CA SER A 23 -8.21 2.27 -21.07
C SER A 23 -9.42 1.65 -21.83
N PRO A 24 -9.19 0.98 -22.97
CA PRO A 24 -10.25 0.28 -23.70
C PRO A 24 -11.01 -0.74 -22.85
N ALA A 25 -10.34 -1.40 -21.90
CA ALA A 25 -10.98 -2.35 -20.99
C ALA A 25 -12.04 -1.68 -20.11
N LEU A 26 -11.81 -0.43 -19.67
CA LEU A 26 -12.76 0.34 -18.89
C LEU A 26 -13.89 0.91 -19.77
N LEU A 27 -13.56 1.40 -20.96
CA LEU A 27 -14.56 1.93 -21.91
C LEU A 27 -15.56 0.87 -22.39
N ASN A 28 -15.17 -0.40 -22.35
CA ASN A 28 -16.01 -1.55 -22.72
C ASN A 28 -16.75 -2.17 -21.53
N ILE A 29 -16.65 -1.57 -20.33
CA ILE A 29 -17.44 -2.04 -19.20
C ILE A 29 -18.93 -1.85 -19.52
N SER A 30 -19.72 -2.89 -19.25
CA SER A 30 -21.18 -2.94 -19.45
C SER A 30 -21.69 -2.61 -20.87
N SER A 31 -21.06 -3.11 -21.94
CA SER A 31 -21.69 -3.21 -23.26
C SER A 31 -22.97 -4.10 -23.31
N LEU A 32 -23.42 -4.65 -22.18
CA LEU A 32 -24.59 -5.53 -22.07
C LEU A 32 -25.96 -4.83 -22.22
N SER A 33 -26.02 -3.52 -22.49
CA SER A 33 -27.29 -2.82 -22.70
C SER A 33 -27.29 -1.79 -23.84
N SER A 34 -26.35 -1.85 -24.78
CA SER A 34 -26.40 -1.01 -25.98
C SER A 34 -27.29 -1.60 -27.07
N ASN A 35 -28.58 -1.80 -26.77
CA ASN A 35 -29.59 -1.82 -27.84
C ASN A 35 -29.85 -0.35 -28.24
N GLY A 36 -29.14 0.15 -29.25
CA GLY A 36 -29.55 1.35 -30.00
C GLY A 36 -28.80 2.67 -29.74
N LEU A 37 -27.58 2.66 -29.21
CA LEU A 37 -26.77 3.89 -29.12
C LEU A 37 -25.82 4.02 -30.32
N GLU A 38 -26.05 5.08 -31.12
CA GLU A 38 -25.24 5.49 -32.27
C GLU A 38 -23.72 5.59 -31.93
N PRO A 39 -22.81 5.24 -32.88
CA PRO A 39 -21.36 5.24 -32.66
C PRO A 39 -20.75 6.59 -32.27
N SER A 40 -21.44 7.71 -32.53
CA SER A 40 -21.00 9.04 -32.10
C SER A 40 -21.23 9.26 -30.60
N THR A 41 -22.27 8.65 -30.03
CA THR A 41 -22.66 8.83 -28.63
C THR A 41 -21.75 8.05 -27.68
N THR A 42 -21.15 6.95 -28.14
CA THR A 42 -20.16 6.17 -27.37
C THR A 42 -18.85 6.91 -27.09
N ARG A 43 -18.56 8.02 -27.78
CA ARG A 43 -17.32 8.78 -27.60
C ARG A 43 -17.39 9.90 -26.55
N SER A 44 -18.58 10.35 -26.15
CA SER A 44 -18.68 11.41 -25.14
C SER A 44 -18.30 10.90 -23.75
N LEU A 45 -17.54 11.69 -22.99
CA LEU A 45 -17.19 11.39 -21.59
C LEU A 45 -18.44 11.21 -20.73
N SER A 46 -19.48 12.02 -20.95
CA SER A 46 -20.75 11.91 -20.22
C SER A 46 -21.44 10.56 -20.44
N ALA A 47 -21.44 10.04 -21.68
CA ALA A 47 -22.00 8.72 -21.99
C ALA A 47 -21.16 7.59 -21.36
N THR A 48 -19.85 7.78 -21.28
CA THR A 48 -18.95 6.85 -20.57
C THR A 48 -19.23 6.86 -19.06
N ILE A 49 -19.39 8.04 -18.45
CA ILE A 49 -19.76 8.19 -17.04
C ILE A 49 -21.12 7.54 -16.74
N GLN A 50 -22.12 7.68 -17.62
CA GLN A 50 -23.41 7.02 -17.45
C GLN A 50 -23.29 5.49 -17.42
N ARG A 51 -22.50 4.89 -18.32
CA ARG A 51 -22.22 3.45 -18.33
C ARG A 51 -21.48 3.00 -17.07
N LEU A 52 -20.50 3.78 -16.63
CA LEU A 52 -19.78 3.53 -15.37
C LEU A 52 -20.73 3.58 -14.17
N ASN A 53 -21.65 4.53 -14.12
CA ASN A 53 -22.64 4.62 -13.05
C ASN A 53 -23.61 3.44 -13.03
N GLN A 54 -24.00 2.90 -14.19
CA GLN A 54 -24.77 1.65 -14.26
C GLN A 54 -23.97 0.48 -13.66
N ALA A 55 -22.69 0.36 -13.99
CA ALA A 55 -21.81 -0.67 -13.41
C ALA A 55 -21.61 -0.47 -11.89
N ILE A 56 -21.49 0.77 -11.41
CA ILE A 56 -21.36 1.12 -9.98
C ILE A 56 -22.61 0.67 -9.21
N VAL A 57 -23.81 0.92 -9.73
CA VAL A 57 -25.06 0.51 -9.06
C VAL A 57 -25.17 -1.01 -8.93
N GLN A 58 -24.65 -1.75 -9.91
CA GLN A 58 -24.67 -3.23 -9.94
C GLN A 58 -23.45 -3.88 -9.24
N SER A 59 -22.47 -3.08 -8.82
CA SER A 59 -21.22 -3.58 -8.27
C SER A 59 -21.38 -4.25 -6.91
N ASP A 60 -20.40 -5.10 -6.56
CA ASP A 60 -20.19 -5.55 -5.20
C ASP A 60 -19.28 -4.59 -4.42
N VAL A 61 -19.55 -4.42 -3.12
CA VAL A 61 -18.69 -3.63 -2.22
C VAL A 61 -17.55 -4.53 -1.75
N VAL A 62 -16.37 -4.39 -2.36
CA VAL A 62 -15.19 -5.19 -2.04
C VAL A 62 -14.62 -4.77 -0.67
N TRP A 63 -14.57 -3.46 -0.42
CA TRP A 63 -14.03 -2.89 0.81
C TRP A 63 -14.52 -1.46 1.04
N GLN A 64 -14.55 -1.02 2.29
CA GLN A 64 -14.87 0.37 2.66
C GLN A 64 -14.23 0.78 4.00
N LEU A 65 -13.76 2.02 4.08
CA LEU A 65 -13.31 2.66 5.34
C LEU A 65 -13.38 4.19 5.20
N GLY A 66 -14.02 4.85 6.15
CA GLY A 66 -14.15 6.31 6.14
C GLY A 66 -14.86 6.82 4.89
N SER A 67 -14.17 7.66 4.11
CA SER A 67 -14.63 8.16 2.80
C SER A 67 -14.28 7.25 1.62
N THR A 68 -13.42 6.26 1.83
CA THR A 68 -12.90 5.41 0.76
C THR A 68 -13.77 4.16 0.60
N VAL A 69 -14.10 3.83 -0.65
CA VAL A 69 -14.80 2.61 -1.05
C VAL A 69 -14.13 1.96 -2.24
N ILE A 70 -14.08 0.63 -2.25
CA ILE A 70 -13.66 -0.20 -3.38
C ILE A 70 -14.89 -0.94 -3.90
N LEU A 71 -15.27 -0.67 -5.15
CA LEU A 71 -16.41 -1.30 -5.82
C LEU A 71 -15.94 -2.21 -6.95
N GLY A 72 -16.40 -3.45 -6.95
CA GLY A 72 -16.13 -4.43 -7.99
C GLY A 72 -17.06 -4.25 -9.19
N LEU A 73 -16.61 -3.50 -10.19
CA LEU A 73 -17.43 -3.21 -11.38
C LEU A 73 -17.55 -4.41 -12.33
N SER A 74 -16.59 -5.32 -12.28
CA SER A 74 -16.61 -6.59 -12.99
C SER A 74 -15.70 -7.61 -12.29
N SER A 75 -15.50 -8.78 -12.89
CA SER A 75 -14.48 -9.74 -12.44
C SER A 75 -13.04 -9.28 -12.64
N LYS A 76 -12.81 -8.21 -13.43
CA LYS A 76 -11.47 -7.74 -13.81
C LYS A 76 -11.15 -6.30 -13.40
N ILE A 77 -12.16 -5.50 -13.04
CA ILE A 77 -11.98 -4.07 -12.73
C ILE A 77 -12.65 -3.75 -11.39
N VAL A 78 -11.91 -3.08 -10.52
CA VAL A 78 -12.45 -2.38 -9.35
C VAL A 78 -12.32 -0.87 -9.53
N MET A 79 -13.19 -0.11 -8.84
CA MET A 79 -13.06 1.32 -8.67
C MET A 79 -12.76 1.64 -7.20
N LYS A 80 -11.63 2.28 -6.94
CA LYS A 80 -11.31 2.94 -5.65
C LYS A 80 -11.79 4.38 -5.72
N SER A 81 -12.70 4.78 -4.85
CA SER A 81 -13.16 6.16 -4.76
C SER A 81 -13.04 6.69 -3.34
N GLY A 82 -12.62 7.94 -3.20
CA GLY A 82 -12.41 8.61 -1.92
C GLY A 82 -12.06 10.08 -2.11
N PHE A 83 -12.01 10.82 -1.01
CA PHE A 83 -11.57 12.21 -1.00
C PHE A 83 -10.05 12.28 -0.76
N GLY A 84 -9.34 13.09 -1.55
CA GLY A 84 -7.89 13.29 -1.38
C GLY A 84 -7.06 12.03 -1.63
N LEU A 85 -7.47 11.16 -2.56
CA LEU A 85 -6.65 10.01 -2.95
C LEU A 85 -5.41 10.49 -3.70
N ASP A 86 -4.24 10.03 -3.27
CA ASP A 86 -2.97 10.34 -3.89
C ASP A 86 -2.71 9.43 -5.09
N ILE A 87 -2.78 10.01 -6.29
CA ILE A 87 -2.55 9.31 -7.55
C ILE A 87 -1.12 9.47 -8.07
N GLU A 88 -0.25 10.20 -7.38
CA GLU A 88 1.12 10.46 -7.87
C GLU A 88 1.96 9.18 -7.90
N HIS A 89 1.63 8.22 -7.03
CA HIS A 89 2.27 6.91 -6.96
C HIS A 89 2.21 6.12 -8.28
N ILE A 90 1.25 6.41 -9.18
CA ILE A 90 1.04 5.67 -10.42
C ILE A 90 2.30 5.64 -11.28
N SER A 91 3.01 6.76 -11.37
CA SER A 91 4.28 6.88 -12.09
C SER A 91 5.35 5.92 -11.55
N THR A 92 5.44 5.82 -10.23
CA THR A 92 6.41 4.95 -9.54
C THR A 92 6.01 3.49 -9.67
N MET A 93 4.72 3.17 -9.53
CA MET A 93 4.21 1.81 -9.71
C MET A 93 4.45 1.31 -11.14
N ASN A 94 4.18 2.13 -12.17
CA ASN A 94 4.44 1.77 -13.57
C ASN A 94 5.94 1.54 -13.82
N TYR A 95 6.80 2.42 -13.30
CA TYR A 95 8.25 2.24 -13.38
C TYR A 95 8.72 0.90 -12.82
N ILE A 96 8.14 0.45 -11.70
CA ILE A 96 8.43 -0.85 -11.08
C ILE A 96 7.94 -1.98 -11.98
N LYS A 97 6.69 -1.92 -12.44
CA LYS A 97 6.07 -2.97 -13.29
C LYS A 97 6.86 -3.20 -14.58
N ASP A 98 7.32 -2.13 -15.23
CA ASP A 98 8.09 -2.22 -16.48
C ASP A 98 9.41 -2.97 -16.30
N ARG A 99 9.98 -2.98 -15.08
CA ARG A 99 11.29 -3.57 -14.78
C ARG A 99 11.20 -4.89 -14.02
N VAL A 100 10.04 -5.21 -13.48
CA VAL A 100 9.80 -6.42 -12.69
C VAL A 100 8.59 -7.17 -13.28
N PRO A 101 8.75 -7.87 -14.42
CA PRO A 101 7.62 -8.53 -15.10
C PRO A 101 6.92 -9.61 -14.26
N GLN A 102 7.60 -10.17 -13.26
CA GLN A 102 7.02 -11.12 -12.31
C GLN A 102 6.07 -10.44 -11.31
N LEU A 103 6.15 -9.12 -11.16
CA LEU A 103 5.32 -8.37 -10.23
C LEU A 103 3.87 -8.32 -10.72
N ARG A 104 2.97 -8.77 -9.86
CA ARG A 104 1.52 -8.71 -10.10
C ARG A 104 0.94 -7.48 -9.40
N ALA A 105 1.24 -6.28 -9.89
CA ALA A 105 0.65 -5.02 -9.42
C ALA A 105 -0.50 -4.57 -10.33
N PRO A 106 -1.51 -3.82 -9.85
CA PRO A 106 -2.65 -3.43 -10.66
C PRO A 106 -2.24 -2.59 -11.89
N ASP A 107 -2.92 -2.79 -13.01
CA ASP A 107 -3.01 -1.78 -14.05
C ASP A 107 -3.98 -0.69 -13.60
N ILE A 108 -3.63 0.57 -13.84
CA ILE A 108 -4.57 1.69 -13.70
C ILE A 108 -5.26 1.85 -15.05
N HIS A 109 -6.56 1.59 -15.05
CA HIS A 109 -7.42 1.64 -16.22
C HIS A 109 -8.00 3.02 -16.49
N GLY A 110 -7.77 3.98 -15.59
CA GLY A 110 -8.22 5.36 -15.73
C GLY A 110 -8.40 6.03 -14.37
N VAL A 111 -8.37 7.36 -14.36
CA VAL A 111 -8.67 8.17 -13.17
C VAL A 111 -9.58 9.31 -13.58
N LEU A 112 -10.72 9.42 -12.90
CA LEU A 112 -11.61 10.57 -13.00
C LEU A 112 -11.57 11.37 -11.70
N GLN A 113 -11.83 12.67 -11.78
CA GLN A 113 -11.96 13.56 -10.62
C GLN A 113 -13.20 14.43 -10.72
N ALA A 114 -13.93 14.57 -9.62
CA ALA A 114 -15.01 15.55 -9.48
C ALA A 114 -14.82 16.31 -8.16
N GLY A 115 -14.41 17.58 -8.24
CA GLY A 115 -13.98 18.37 -7.09
C GLY A 115 -12.84 17.68 -6.33
N GLN A 116 -13.01 17.43 -5.03
CA GLN A 116 -12.01 16.77 -4.19
C GLN A 116 -12.06 15.24 -4.22
N ARG A 117 -12.96 14.66 -5.02
CA ARG A 117 -13.18 13.22 -5.07
C ARG A 117 -12.53 12.61 -6.30
N CYS A 118 -11.77 11.55 -6.08
CA CYS A 118 -11.15 10.78 -7.15
C CYS A 118 -11.87 9.43 -7.35
N PHE A 119 -11.81 8.93 -8.58
CA PHE A 119 -12.33 7.62 -8.99
C PHE A 119 -11.22 6.91 -9.78
N VAL A 120 -10.50 6.03 -9.10
CA VAL A 120 -9.37 5.30 -9.66
C VAL A 120 -9.85 3.91 -10.08
N PHE A 121 -9.82 3.64 -11.37
CA PHE A 121 -10.17 2.32 -11.92
C PHE A 121 -8.89 1.50 -12.05
N MET A 122 -8.90 0.30 -11.47
CA MET A 122 -7.70 -0.55 -11.45
C MET A 122 -8.04 -2.04 -11.56
N THR A 123 -7.05 -2.85 -11.86
CA THR A 123 -7.21 -4.31 -11.97
C THR A 123 -7.80 -4.91 -10.70
N ARG A 124 -8.85 -5.73 -10.87
CA ARG A 124 -9.36 -6.64 -9.84
C ARG A 124 -8.59 -7.95 -9.90
N PHE A 125 -7.87 -8.27 -8.84
CA PHE A 125 -7.25 -9.58 -8.72
C PHE A 125 -8.26 -10.64 -8.26
N GLU A 126 -8.10 -11.85 -8.79
CA GLU A 126 -8.86 -13.02 -8.36
C GLU A 126 -8.46 -13.44 -6.93
N GLY A 127 -9.43 -13.98 -6.18
CA GLY A 127 -9.18 -14.60 -4.88
C GLY A 127 -9.47 -13.66 -3.73
N GLU A 128 -8.78 -13.86 -2.60
CA GLU A 128 -9.04 -13.15 -1.36
C GLU A 128 -7.75 -12.56 -0.76
N PRO A 129 -7.85 -11.51 0.06
CA PRO A 129 -6.74 -11.00 0.84
C PRO A 129 -6.12 -12.07 1.76
N LEU A 130 -4.79 -12.11 1.85
CA LEU A 130 -4.04 -13.13 2.60
C LEU A 130 -4.34 -13.11 4.09
N ASP A 131 -4.62 -11.94 4.68
CA ASP A 131 -4.98 -11.80 6.10
C ASP A 131 -6.22 -12.62 6.48
N ARG A 132 -7.19 -12.77 5.56
CA ARG A 132 -8.42 -13.53 5.79
C ARG A 132 -8.18 -15.03 5.92
N VAL A 133 -7.20 -15.56 5.20
CA VAL A 133 -6.97 -17.01 5.08
C VAL A 133 -5.69 -17.48 5.76
N TRP A 134 -4.81 -16.57 6.21
CA TRP A 134 -3.48 -16.88 6.75
C TRP A 134 -3.45 -17.99 7.80
N LYS A 135 -4.46 -18.00 8.69
CA LYS A 135 -4.59 -19.01 9.77
C LYS A 135 -4.99 -20.39 9.26
N LEU A 136 -5.66 -20.46 8.12
CA LEU A 136 -6.12 -21.71 7.48
C LEU A 136 -5.01 -22.35 6.64
N LEU A 137 -4.01 -21.56 6.23
CA LEU A 137 -2.93 -22.04 5.37
C LEU A 137 -1.97 -22.97 6.12
N ASN A 138 -1.72 -24.13 5.51
CA ASN A 138 -0.71 -25.06 5.97
C ASN A 138 0.71 -24.55 5.64
N ARG A 139 1.74 -25.24 6.16
CA ARG A 139 3.14 -24.83 6.00
C ARG A 139 3.56 -24.77 4.53
N SER A 140 3.21 -25.78 3.73
CA SER A 140 3.59 -25.81 2.31
C SER A 140 2.94 -24.69 1.50
N GLN A 141 1.68 -24.36 1.80
CA GLN A 141 0.98 -23.22 1.19
C GLN A 141 1.67 -21.90 1.55
N LYS A 142 2.05 -21.70 2.82
CA LYS A 142 2.80 -20.51 3.27
C LYS A 142 4.16 -20.42 2.61
N ASP A 143 4.88 -21.54 2.49
CA ASP A 143 6.16 -21.60 1.79
C ASP A 143 6.00 -21.25 0.31
N SER A 144 4.92 -21.71 -0.35
CA SER A 144 4.65 -21.36 -1.75
C SER A 144 4.36 -19.87 -1.97
N ILE A 145 3.70 -19.21 -1.01
CA ILE A 145 3.44 -17.76 -1.03
C ILE A 145 4.74 -17.00 -0.81
N LYS A 146 5.53 -17.43 0.18
CA LYS A 146 6.85 -16.87 0.47
C LYS A 146 7.74 -16.87 -0.77
N GLU A 147 7.90 -18.02 -1.44
CA GLU A 147 8.76 -18.14 -2.63
C GLU A 147 8.34 -17.16 -3.75
N GLN A 148 7.03 -16.99 -3.95
CA GLN A 148 6.51 -16.04 -4.94
C GLN A 148 6.82 -14.59 -4.56
N LEU A 149 6.63 -14.23 -3.29
CA LEU A 149 6.92 -12.88 -2.80
C LEU A 149 8.42 -12.58 -2.81
N GLU A 150 9.27 -13.53 -2.40
CA GLU A 150 10.72 -13.38 -2.46
C GLU A 150 11.20 -13.07 -3.88
N SER A 151 10.69 -13.80 -4.88
CA SER A 151 11.02 -13.55 -6.29
C SER A 151 10.58 -12.16 -6.77
N MET A 152 9.39 -11.70 -6.38
CA MET A 152 8.89 -10.36 -6.72
C MET A 152 9.73 -9.28 -6.04
N PHE A 153 9.93 -9.37 -4.73
CA PHE A 153 10.62 -8.35 -3.94
C PHE A 153 12.13 -8.33 -4.15
N PHE A 154 12.76 -9.45 -4.53
CA PHE A 154 14.13 -9.44 -5.02
C PHE A 154 14.24 -8.60 -6.30
N GLY A 155 13.31 -8.78 -7.24
CA GLY A 155 13.24 -7.97 -8.46
C GLY A 155 13.04 -6.49 -8.16
N ILE A 156 12.04 -6.16 -7.31
CA ILE A 156 11.77 -4.78 -6.89
C ILE A 156 13.01 -4.17 -6.21
N ARG A 157 13.64 -4.84 -5.25
CA ARG A 157 14.81 -4.29 -4.54
C ARG A 157 16.05 -4.12 -5.41
N SER A 158 16.07 -4.73 -6.60
CA SER A 158 17.21 -4.67 -7.53
C SER A 158 17.09 -3.55 -8.56
N ILE A 159 15.94 -2.88 -8.68
CA ILE A 159 15.81 -1.75 -9.61
C ILE A 159 16.39 -0.46 -9.00
N PRO A 160 17.06 0.38 -9.80
CA PRO A 160 17.50 1.69 -9.33
C PRO A 160 16.30 2.62 -9.14
N ALA A 161 16.51 3.71 -8.38
CA ALA A 161 15.53 4.79 -8.28
C ALA A 161 15.12 5.28 -9.68
N PRO A 162 13.85 5.67 -9.89
CA PRO A 162 13.44 6.24 -11.17
C PRO A 162 14.22 7.54 -11.42
N PRO A 163 14.49 7.91 -12.68
CA PRO A 163 15.06 9.21 -12.99
C PRO A 163 14.23 10.34 -12.35
N SER A 164 14.88 11.34 -11.77
CA SER A 164 14.25 12.57 -11.30
C SER A 164 14.79 13.77 -12.05
N SER A 165 13.99 14.83 -12.13
CA SER A 165 14.42 16.13 -12.66
C SER A 165 15.46 16.80 -11.77
N SER A 166 15.53 16.45 -10.50
CA SER A 166 16.47 17.00 -9.53
C SER A 166 17.36 15.93 -8.94
N ALA A 167 18.66 16.22 -8.83
CA ALA A 167 19.68 15.29 -8.34
C ALA A 167 19.52 14.97 -6.84
N ASP A 168 18.89 15.86 -6.08
CA ASP A 168 18.59 15.71 -4.65
C ASP A 168 17.29 14.93 -4.38
N ALA A 169 16.48 14.65 -5.39
CA ALA A 169 15.21 13.94 -5.23
C ALA A 169 15.43 12.43 -5.37
N ILE A 170 16.15 11.81 -4.43
CA ILE A 170 16.49 10.38 -4.49
C ILE A 170 15.43 9.51 -3.80
N LEU A 171 15.06 9.85 -2.56
CA LEU A 171 14.16 9.04 -1.75
C LEU A 171 12.68 9.39 -2.00
N GLY A 172 11.81 8.41 -1.76
CA GLY A 172 10.37 8.53 -1.87
C GLY A 172 9.82 8.05 -3.21
N GLY A 173 8.56 8.40 -3.47
CA GLY A 173 7.84 8.04 -4.69
C GLY A 173 6.98 9.19 -5.18
N GLY A 174 6.36 8.99 -6.35
CA GLY A 174 5.50 9.97 -7.01
C GLY A 174 6.22 11.00 -7.87
N ALA A 175 5.43 11.91 -8.45
CA ALA A 175 5.89 13.00 -9.31
C ALA A 175 5.15 14.31 -8.95
N PRO A 176 5.72 15.20 -8.13
CA PRO A 176 7.11 15.21 -7.70
C PRO A 176 7.42 14.11 -6.69
N ARG A 177 8.66 13.63 -6.71
CA ARG A 177 9.11 12.61 -5.77
C ARG A 177 9.10 13.16 -4.35
N ARG A 178 8.40 12.47 -3.44
CA ARG A 178 8.31 12.80 -2.01
C ARG A 178 8.32 11.54 -1.15
N CYS A 179 8.98 11.65 0.00
CA CYS A 179 8.85 10.67 1.07
C CYS A 179 7.49 10.82 1.74
N LYS A 180 6.84 9.69 2.00
CA LYS A 180 5.57 9.63 2.72
C LYS A 180 5.73 8.74 3.93
N ASP A 181 5.16 9.16 5.05
CA ASP A 181 5.09 8.35 6.26
C ASP A 181 3.65 8.29 6.78
N ALA A 182 3.00 7.16 6.54
CA ALA A 182 1.67 6.87 7.04
C ALA A 182 1.74 6.45 8.52
N ARG A 183 1.23 7.31 9.41
CA ARG A 183 1.05 7.04 10.85
C ARG A 183 -0.44 7.05 11.20
N ARG A 184 -0.90 8.02 12.00
CA ARG A 184 -2.33 8.36 12.16
C ARG A 184 -2.86 9.17 10.98
N GLU A 185 -1.99 9.99 10.41
CA GLU A 185 -2.18 10.77 9.19
C GLU A 185 -0.99 10.49 8.26
N ILE A 186 -1.18 10.73 6.97
CA ILE A 186 -0.08 10.63 6.00
C ILE A 186 0.71 11.94 6.09
N ARG A 187 1.98 11.84 6.47
CA ARG A 187 2.92 12.95 6.39
C ARG A 187 3.65 12.87 5.06
N VAL A 188 3.68 13.98 4.33
CA VAL A 188 4.44 14.12 3.08
C VAL A 188 5.59 15.08 3.34
N ALA A 189 6.79 14.73 2.90
CA ALA A 189 7.93 15.64 2.98
C ALA A 189 7.64 16.93 2.19
N GLU A 190 7.98 18.07 2.75
CA GLU A 190 7.79 19.37 2.09
C GLU A 190 8.73 19.52 0.88
N HIS A 191 9.94 19.00 1.02
CA HIS A 191 11.01 19.06 0.02
C HIS A 191 11.45 17.66 -0.43
N SER A 192 12.26 17.61 -1.49
CA SER A 192 13.03 16.44 -1.89
C SER A 192 13.93 15.96 -0.75
N ILE A 193 14.21 14.66 -0.71
CA ILE A 193 15.12 14.05 0.26
C ILE A 193 16.19 13.26 -0.52
N ALA A 194 17.45 13.64 -0.31
CA ALA A 194 18.59 13.14 -1.07
C ALA A 194 19.24 11.92 -0.44
N ASN A 195 19.20 11.81 0.88
CA ASN A 195 19.93 10.80 1.63
C ASN A 195 19.19 10.36 2.90
N GLU A 196 19.72 9.34 3.55
CA GLU A 196 19.10 8.80 4.76
C GLU A 196 19.14 9.77 5.95
N ALA A 197 20.17 10.62 6.06
CA ALA A 197 20.25 11.56 7.17
C ALA A 197 19.09 12.57 7.13
N GLU A 198 18.75 13.07 5.94
CA GLU A 198 17.57 13.91 5.71
C GLU A 198 16.26 13.13 5.92
N PHE A 199 16.21 11.85 5.52
CA PHE A 199 15.05 11.00 5.81
C PHE A 199 14.83 10.82 7.31
N ASN A 200 15.89 10.55 8.07
CA ASN A 200 15.86 10.48 9.52
C ASN A 200 15.39 11.81 10.14
N GLN A 201 15.83 12.94 9.58
CA GLN A 201 15.35 14.26 10.00
C GLN A 201 13.84 14.42 9.73
N PHE A 202 13.35 14.04 8.55
CA PHE A 202 11.92 14.03 8.21
C PHE A 202 11.09 13.17 9.19
N LEU A 203 11.55 11.96 9.50
CA LEU A 203 10.86 11.06 10.42
C LEU A 203 10.79 11.62 11.85
N THR A 204 11.82 12.35 12.29
CA THR A 204 11.97 12.90 13.65
C THR A 204 11.43 14.32 13.84
N THR A 205 11.11 15.07 12.79
CA THR A 205 10.72 16.49 12.87
C THR A 205 9.23 16.69 12.59
N ASP A 206 8.48 17.33 13.48
CA ASP A 206 7.10 17.80 13.22
C ASP A 206 7.10 19.33 13.37
N PRO A 207 6.84 20.11 12.30
CA PRO A 207 6.85 21.57 12.36
C PRO A 207 5.88 22.17 13.39
N ARG A 208 4.86 21.41 13.81
CA ARG A 208 3.87 21.83 14.81
C ARG A 208 4.36 21.62 16.25
N ARG A 209 5.59 21.12 16.44
CA ARG A 209 6.11 20.70 17.74
C ARG A 209 7.53 21.19 17.97
N THR A 210 7.79 21.64 19.20
CA THR A 210 9.14 21.96 19.64
C THR A 210 10.00 20.72 19.70
N GLU A 211 11.19 20.78 19.09
CA GLU A 211 12.16 19.71 19.19
C GLU A 211 12.69 19.56 20.63
N THR A 212 12.56 18.36 21.19
CA THR A 212 13.02 18.07 22.55
C THR A 212 14.42 17.47 22.54
N GLY A 213 15.14 17.57 23.67
CA GLY A 213 16.42 16.89 23.84
C GLY A 213 16.34 15.37 23.64
N TRP A 214 15.17 14.77 23.94
CA TRP A 214 14.88 13.37 23.67
C TRP A 214 14.86 13.05 22.17
N VAL A 215 14.22 13.87 21.34
CA VAL A 215 14.20 13.68 19.88
C VAL A 215 15.60 13.81 19.29
N LYS A 216 16.39 14.80 19.74
CA LYS A 216 17.80 14.94 19.34
C LYS A 216 18.62 13.72 19.71
N MET A 217 18.43 13.20 20.92
CA MET A 217 19.08 11.99 21.41
C MET A 217 18.70 10.78 20.54
N ILE A 218 17.41 10.55 20.27
CA ILE A 218 16.98 9.46 19.37
C ILE A 218 17.63 9.61 18.00
N ARG A 219 17.57 10.80 17.39
CA ARG A 219 18.16 11.05 16.07
C ARG A 219 19.65 10.71 16.03
N SER A 220 20.39 10.99 17.11
CA SER A 220 21.82 10.67 17.20
C SER A 220 22.14 9.16 17.19
N PHE A 221 21.14 8.32 17.47
CA PHE A 221 21.28 6.86 17.40
C PHE A 221 20.87 6.26 16.04
N LEU A 222 20.29 7.07 15.14
CA LEU A 222 19.88 6.63 13.82
C LEU A 222 21.09 6.52 12.90
N LEU A 223 21.20 5.38 12.23
CA LEU A 223 22.19 5.17 11.17
C LEU A 223 21.73 5.85 9.87
N SER A 224 22.66 6.13 8.98
CA SER A 224 22.39 6.85 7.71
C SER A 224 23.13 6.27 6.50
N ASP A 225 23.62 5.03 6.65
CA ASP A 225 24.48 4.32 5.71
C ASP A 225 23.80 3.07 5.12
N HIS A 226 22.48 2.94 5.26
CA HIS A 226 21.77 1.79 4.71
C HIS A 226 21.68 1.89 3.18
N LYS A 227 21.63 0.72 2.54
CA LYS A 227 21.34 0.63 1.12
C LYS A 227 19.91 1.12 0.85
N MET A 228 19.74 2.02 -0.10
CA MET A 228 18.44 2.40 -0.63
C MET A 228 17.95 1.37 -1.64
N VAL A 229 16.67 1.04 -1.58
CA VAL A 229 16.02 0.06 -2.48
C VAL A 229 14.60 0.52 -2.79
N MET A 230 14.04 0.04 -3.88
CA MET A 230 12.61 0.22 -4.14
C MET A 230 11.78 -0.62 -3.16
N THR A 231 10.67 -0.06 -2.69
CA THR A 231 9.77 -0.68 -1.71
C THR A 231 8.31 -0.44 -2.08
N HIS A 232 7.45 -1.32 -1.58
CA HIS A 232 5.99 -1.17 -1.59
C HIS A 232 5.52 -0.12 -0.57
N GLY A 233 6.11 -0.08 0.63
CA GLY A 233 5.86 0.96 1.64
C GLY A 233 4.59 0.77 2.48
N ASP A 234 3.68 -0.12 2.08
CA ASP A 234 2.56 -0.63 2.91
C ASP A 234 2.38 -2.16 2.75
N LEU A 235 3.47 -2.93 2.80
CA LEU A 235 3.36 -4.39 2.60
C LEU A 235 2.69 -5.06 3.80
N HIS A 236 1.43 -5.46 3.64
CA HIS A 236 0.64 -6.14 4.65
C HIS A 236 -0.11 -7.34 4.04
N PRO A 237 -0.42 -8.40 4.80
CA PRO A 237 -1.22 -9.53 4.27
C PRO A 237 -2.54 -9.12 3.60
N ARG A 238 -3.23 -8.09 4.08
CA ARG A 238 -4.44 -7.53 3.43
C ARG A 238 -4.19 -7.01 2.01
N ASN A 239 -2.95 -6.63 1.70
CA ASN A 239 -2.52 -6.08 0.41
C ASN A 239 -1.96 -7.18 -0.51
N ILE A 240 -2.04 -8.45 -0.11
CA ILE A 240 -1.60 -9.60 -0.90
C ILE A 240 -2.82 -10.43 -1.23
N MET A 241 -3.15 -10.50 -2.52
CA MET A 241 -4.25 -11.30 -3.04
C MET A 241 -3.77 -12.71 -3.35
N ILE A 242 -4.52 -13.72 -2.92
CA ILE A 242 -4.19 -15.12 -3.18
C ILE A 242 -5.39 -15.89 -3.72
N SER A 243 -5.13 -16.91 -4.54
CA SER A 243 -6.16 -17.87 -4.99
C SER A 243 -5.68 -19.31 -4.80
N MET A 244 -6.53 -20.11 -4.16
CA MET A 244 -6.35 -21.56 -3.97
C MET A 244 -6.91 -22.38 -5.15
N LYS A 245 -7.52 -21.73 -6.14
CA LYS A 245 -8.13 -22.41 -7.30
C LYS A 245 -7.12 -22.83 -8.36
N HIS A 246 -5.93 -22.23 -8.33
CA HIS A 246 -4.89 -22.48 -9.34
C HIS A 246 -4.13 -23.75 -9.00
N LYS A 247 -3.90 -24.59 -10.02
CA LYS A 247 -2.99 -25.73 -9.88
C LYS A 247 -1.55 -25.25 -9.75
N ALA A 248 -0.75 -26.02 -9.01
CA ALA A 248 0.69 -25.80 -8.96
C ALA A 248 1.30 -25.81 -10.37
N PRO A 249 2.35 -25.01 -10.63
CA PRO A 249 3.17 -25.16 -11.83
C PRO A 249 3.71 -26.59 -11.93
N LEU A 250 3.87 -27.13 -13.14
CA LEU A 250 4.40 -28.48 -13.36
C LEU A 250 5.78 -28.72 -12.71
N SER A 251 6.53 -27.64 -12.46
CA SER A 251 7.83 -27.66 -11.78
C SER A 251 7.76 -27.81 -10.26
N LYS A 252 6.58 -27.77 -9.63
CA LYS A 252 6.42 -27.88 -8.17
C LYS A 252 5.83 -29.25 -7.81
N PRO A 253 6.48 -30.01 -6.90
CA PRO A 253 6.03 -31.36 -6.53
C PRO A 253 4.77 -31.40 -5.64
N VAL A 254 4.13 -30.25 -5.37
CA VAL A 254 3.17 -30.09 -4.27
C VAL A 254 1.74 -29.93 -4.81
N THR A 255 0.79 -30.67 -4.25
CA THR A 255 -0.66 -30.48 -4.46
C THR A 255 -1.19 -29.20 -3.79
N ASP A 256 -0.55 -28.80 -2.69
CA ASP A 256 -0.99 -27.74 -1.77
C ASP A 256 -0.33 -26.40 -2.09
N TRP A 257 -0.38 -25.97 -3.36
CA TRP A 257 0.18 -24.71 -3.82
C TRP A 257 -0.86 -23.59 -3.83
N VAL A 258 -0.49 -22.39 -3.39
CA VAL A 258 -1.37 -21.21 -3.41
C VAL A 258 -0.75 -20.13 -4.28
N LYS A 259 -1.52 -19.59 -5.23
CA LYS A 259 -1.07 -18.52 -6.12
C LYS A 259 -1.21 -17.17 -5.45
N VAL A 260 -0.15 -16.36 -5.44
CA VAL A 260 -0.26 -14.91 -5.17
C VAL A 260 -0.81 -14.23 -6.41
N THR A 261 -2.09 -13.90 -6.48
CA THR A 261 -2.69 -13.34 -7.69
C THR A 261 -2.32 -11.87 -7.91
N GLY A 262 -2.01 -11.13 -6.84
CA GLY A 262 -1.55 -9.75 -6.93
C GLY A 262 -1.10 -9.13 -5.61
N VAL A 263 -0.36 -8.03 -5.69
CA VAL A 263 0.01 -7.14 -4.59
C VAL A 263 -0.61 -5.79 -4.88
N ILE A 264 -1.43 -5.27 -3.97
CA ILE A 264 -2.24 -4.06 -4.15
C ILE A 264 -1.84 -2.94 -3.19
N ASP A 265 -2.41 -1.75 -3.36
CA ASP A 265 -2.24 -0.58 -2.48
C ASP A 265 -0.82 0.02 -2.48
N TRP A 266 -0.31 0.30 -3.68
CA TRP A 266 1.01 0.87 -3.95
C TRP A 266 1.13 2.38 -3.67
N GLU A 267 0.20 3.00 -2.95
CA GLU A 267 0.17 4.46 -2.71
C GLU A 267 1.41 4.98 -1.95
N MET A 268 2.03 4.09 -1.18
CA MET A 268 3.22 4.34 -0.35
C MET A 268 4.53 3.90 -1.02
N CYS A 269 4.49 3.40 -2.25
CA CYS A 269 5.68 2.87 -2.91
C CYS A 269 6.71 3.96 -3.19
N GLY A 270 7.98 3.56 -3.21
CA GLY A 270 9.08 4.49 -3.42
C GLY A 270 10.43 3.90 -3.07
N TYR A 271 11.46 4.72 -3.24
CA TYR A 271 12.85 4.39 -2.97
C TYR A 271 13.21 4.79 -1.54
N TYR A 272 13.47 3.81 -0.67
CA TYR A 272 13.66 4.01 0.77
C TYR A 272 14.80 3.14 1.30
N PRO A 273 15.27 3.38 2.54
CA PRO A 273 16.23 2.48 3.18
C PRO A 273 15.75 1.02 3.23
N SER A 274 16.67 0.07 3.11
CA SER A 274 16.34 -1.37 2.98
C SER A 274 15.49 -1.95 4.11
N TYR A 275 15.58 -1.41 5.32
CA TYR A 275 14.77 -1.80 6.47
C TYR A 275 13.35 -1.22 6.44
N TRP A 276 13.06 -0.22 5.60
CA TRP A 276 11.80 0.53 5.64
C TRP A 276 10.58 -0.35 5.38
N GLU A 277 10.66 -1.24 4.39
CA GLU A 277 9.58 -2.19 4.11
C GLU A 277 9.24 -3.06 5.33
N TYR A 278 10.27 -3.51 6.05
CA TYR A 278 10.11 -4.33 7.24
C TYR A 278 9.42 -3.55 8.37
N VAL A 279 9.86 -2.30 8.58
CA VAL A 279 9.22 -1.37 9.53
C VAL A 279 7.73 -1.22 9.20
N LYS A 280 7.37 -0.95 7.94
CA LYS A 280 5.96 -0.78 7.55
C LYS A 280 5.13 -2.05 7.67
N ALA A 281 5.73 -3.21 7.37
CA ALA A 281 5.06 -4.51 7.52
C ALA A 281 4.71 -4.85 8.98
N LEU A 282 5.53 -4.43 9.96
CA LEU A 282 5.27 -4.66 11.38
C LEU A 282 4.19 -3.74 11.97
N HIS A 283 4.02 -2.52 11.45
CA HIS A 283 3.14 -1.50 12.04
C HIS A 283 1.64 -1.76 11.87
N THR A 284 1.26 -2.74 11.06
CA THR A 284 -0.13 -2.95 10.62
C THR A 284 -0.73 -4.26 11.14
N VAL A 285 0.08 -5.13 11.76
CA VAL A 285 -0.31 -6.49 12.17
C VAL A 285 -0.44 -6.56 13.69
N GLY A 286 -1.60 -6.92 14.22
CA GLY A 286 -1.77 -7.13 15.67
C GLY A 286 -0.74 -8.13 16.24
N PRO A 287 -0.38 -8.04 17.53
CA PRO A 287 0.85 -8.61 18.11
C PRO A 287 1.08 -10.12 17.91
N LYS A 288 0.05 -10.91 17.56
CA LYS A 288 0.18 -12.36 17.36
C LYS A 288 0.50 -12.78 15.93
N THR A 289 0.33 -11.91 14.94
CA THR A 289 0.46 -12.26 13.50
C THR A 289 1.74 -11.70 12.86
N ALA A 290 2.34 -10.66 13.45
CA ALA A 290 3.47 -9.92 12.87
C ALA A 290 4.73 -10.77 12.70
N THR A 291 5.14 -11.45 13.77
CA THR A 291 6.40 -12.23 13.79
C THR A 291 6.39 -13.36 12.78
N VAL A 292 5.23 -14.02 12.58
CA VAL A 292 5.14 -15.15 11.66
C VAL A 292 5.13 -14.68 10.21
N PHE A 293 4.40 -13.63 9.86
CA PHE A 293 4.36 -13.19 8.46
C PHE A 293 5.69 -12.60 7.97
N CYS A 294 6.32 -11.73 8.78
CA CYS A 294 7.60 -11.11 8.41
C CYS A 294 8.71 -12.17 8.31
N ALA A 295 8.85 -13.05 9.31
CA ALA A 295 9.87 -14.11 9.29
C ALA A 295 9.72 -15.06 8.10
N PHE A 296 8.48 -15.27 7.62
CA PHE A 296 8.26 -16.04 6.41
C PHE A 296 8.61 -15.24 5.15
N SER A 297 8.10 -14.03 4.95
CA SER A 297 8.18 -13.35 3.64
C SER A 297 9.56 -12.87 3.22
N PHE A 298 10.51 -12.70 4.15
CA PHE A 298 11.81 -12.08 3.87
C PHE A 298 13.02 -13.00 4.04
N GLY A 299 12.81 -14.32 4.16
CA GLY A 299 13.91 -15.29 4.02
C GLY A 299 15.00 -15.19 5.09
N PRO A 300 16.14 -15.91 4.91
CA PRO A 300 17.22 -15.98 5.89
C PRO A 300 17.96 -14.66 6.14
N ASP A 301 17.66 -13.56 5.43
CA ASP A 301 18.04 -12.23 5.91
C ASP A 301 17.45 -11.98 7.31
N ILE A 302 16.27 -12.55 7.62
CA ILE A 302 15.70 -12.56 8.97
C ILE A 302 16.31 -13.63 9.86
N GLU A 303 16.50 -14.88 9.43
CA GLU A 303 17.04 -15.89 10.35
C GLU A 303 18.51 -15.63 10.69
N VAL A 304 19.30 -15.05 9.78
CA VAL A 304 20.65 -14.55 10.05
C VAL A 304 20.58 -13.32 10.95
N MET A 305 19.70 -12.36 10.68
CA MET A 305 19.52 -11.21 11.57
C MET A 305 19.06 -11.61 12.98
N LEU A 306 18.14 -12.58 13.10
CA LEU A 306 17.58 -13.08 14.37
C LEU A 306 18.51 -14.08 15.09
N ARG A 307 19.27 -14.93 14.39
CA ARG A 307 20.24 -15.85 15.04
C ARG A 307 21.47 -15.13 15.54
N GLU A 308 21.89 -14.06 14.88
CA GLU A 308 22.94 -13.18 15.42
C GLU A 308 22.48 -12.47 16.71
N GLU A 309 21.16 -12.37 16.97
CA GLU A 309 20.58 -11.73 18.19
C GLU A 309 20.90 -12.45 19.49
N LYS A 310 21.13 -13.77 19.49
CA LYS A 310 21.39 -14.50 20.75
C LYS A 310 22.81 -14.31 21.26
N LEU A 311 23.74 -13.78 20.45
CA LEU A 311 25.16 -13.79 20.79
C LEU A 311 25.82 -12.42 20.98
N ARG A 312 25.20 -11.29 20.63
CA ARG A 312 25.80 -9.97 20.89
C ARG A 312 24.76 -8.93 21.27
N GLY A 313 24.86 -8.44 22.51
CA GLY A 313 23.96 -7.43 23.07
C GLY A 313 23.75 -6.19 22.19
N TRP A 314 22.55 -5.62 22.29
CA TRP A 314 22.19 -4.26 21.87
C TRP A 314 22.57 -3.86 20.42
N LYS A 315 22.45 -4.79 19.47
CA LYS A 315 22.70 -4.53 18.03
C LYS A 315 21.58 -5.09 17.14
N ILE A 316 20.51 -4.32 16.94
CA ILE A 316 19.48 -4.53 15.88
C ILE A 316 19.54 -3.37 14.85
N GLN A 317 20.71 -2.79 14.60
CA GLN A 317 20.92 -1.56 13.78
C GLN A 317 20.07 -0.29 14.11
N ARG A 318 19.35 -0.04 15.23
CA ARG A 318 19.43 -0.45 16.63
C ARG A 318 18.01 -0.58 17.24
N VAL A 319 17.27 -1.63 16.81
CA VAL A 319 15.85 -2.01 17.04
C VAL A 319 14.89 -1.38 16.04
N SER A 320 15.09 -1.67 14.74
CA SER A 320 14.32 -1.18 13.58
C SER A 320 14.14 0.35 13.58
N GLN A 321 15.26 1.08 13.70
CA GLN A 321 15.32 2.50 14.07
C GLN A 321 14.28 2.87 15.17
N PHE A 322 14.39 2.23 16.34
CA PHE A 322 13.46 2.24 17.50
C PHE A 322 11.96 2.34 17.11
N TYR A 323 11.37 1.29 16.51
CA TYR A 323 9.96 1.23 16.05
C TYR A 323 9.52 2.42 15.13
N ALA A 324 10.41 2.83 14.22
CA ALA A 324 10.29 4.04 13.38
C ALA A 324 10.26 5.37 14.17
N ILE A 325 10.84 5.37 15.37
CA ILE A 325 10.64 6.27 16.50
C ILE A 325 9.29 6.04 17.21
N GLU A 326 9.26 5.05 18.11
CA GLU A 326 8.12 4.50 18.90
C GLU A 326 7.19 5.54 19.58
N HIS A 327 6.36 6.29 18.83
CA HIS A 327 5.39 7.31 19.32
C HIS A 327 5.93 8.73 19.67
N VAL A 328 6.51 9.53 18.76
CA VAL A 328 7.06 10.88 19.14
C VAL A 328 6.09 11.84 19.89
N SER A 329 4.77 11.62 19.98
CA SER A 329 4.09 11.80 21.30
C SER A 329 2.66 11.22 21.33
N LEU A 330 2.49 9.94 21.67
CA LEU A 330 1.15 9.34 21.86
C LEU A 330 0.88 8.84 23.28
N PHE A 331 1.66 9.26 24.29
CA PHE A 331 1.36 8.93 25.69
C PHE A 331 1.54 10.08 26.69
N ARG A 332 1.11 11.30 26.37
CA ARG A 332 0.52 12.14 27.43
C ARG A 332 -0.97 12.19 27.18
N TYR A 333 -1.69 11.29 27.86
CA TYR A 333 -3.13 11.33 28.03
C TYR A 333 -3.66 12.77 28.03
N PRO A 334 -4.47 13.18 27.06
CA PRO A 334 -5.40 14.28 27.28
C PRO A 334 -6.66 13.68 27.90
N ASN A 335 -6.89 13.98 29.18
CA ASN A 335 -8.20 13.94 29.84
C ASN A 335 -8.83 12.61 30.31
N SER A 336 -8.10 11.52 30.55
CA SER A 336 -8.68 10.40 31.32
C SER A 336 -8.50 10.62 32.82
N ILE A 337 -9.40 11.43 33.37
CA ILE A 337 -10.05 11.30 34.67
C ILE A 337 -9.33 10.30 35.60
N MET A 338 -8.44 10.83 36.44
CA MET A 338 -7.95 10.11 37.62
C MET A 338 -9.16 9.89 38.54
N TYR A 339 -9.79 8.72 38.44
CA TYR A 339 -10.60 8.22 39.53
C TYR A 339 -9.65 7.91 40.68
N LYS A 340 -9.65 8.82 41.66
CA LYS A 340 -9.06 8.61 42.97
C LYS A 340 -9.80 7.41 43.56
N VAL A 341 -9.12 6.27 43.63
CA VAL A 341 -9.57 5.14 44.43
C VAL A 341 -9.37 5.60 45.87
N ASP A 342 -10.47 5.88 46.56
CA ASP A 342 -10.44 6.21 47.97
C ASP A 342 -9.96 4.99 48.74
N ASP A 343 -8.70 5.04 49.18
CA ASP A 343 -8.21 4.23 50.28
C ASP A 343 -8.94 4.69 51.55
N ASN A 344 -9.93 3.93 51.98
CA ASN A 344 -10.35 3.91 53.37
C ASN A 344 -10.70 2.47 53.75
N SER A 345 -9.76 1.90 54.50
CA SER A 345 -9.88 0.87 55.52
C SER A 345 -11.28 0.52 55.99
#